data_AF-A0A9P6BXJ1-F1
#
_entry.id   AF-A0A9P6BXJ1-F1
#
_cell.length_a   1.000
_cell.length_b   1.000
_cell.length_c   1.000
_cell.angle_alpha   90.00
_cell.angle_beta   90.00
_cell.angle_gamma   90.00
#
_symmetry.space_group_name_H-M   'P 1'
#
loop_
_entity.id
_entity.type
_entity.pdbx_description
1 polymer ?
#
loop_
_entity_poly.entity_id
_entity_poly.type
_entity_poly.pdbx_seq_one_letter_code
_entity_poly.pdbx_strand_id
1 'polypeptide(L)'
;MAGQHTVLWYQDESVFYAHDHHKRIWTHKLATAKPYAKDYGWLRSPDRSESAQVLFRTQWAMDILKKHYPDEEHILIFDNATTHQKRPEYAISASKMTKGPSENFFVEVPVKDPITGKQIYGPDGKKLKQKAQMSSGRFHDGTEQEFYFPTRHHLAGQFKGMVRILQERGYDMTGRKAQCGKKFGDCPEGATQCCCQRTLYNEPDFADVVSALEEDCTARGFSILFLPKFHCELNFIEQCWGHVKRRYRTLPPSSREDTLQKTVIMALDEIPLLTMRRFSTRACRFMDAYRRGLNGRQAAWVARKFRGHRTIPVALLQQFDRELEVLT
;
A
#
# COMPACT_ATOMS: atom_id res chain seq x y z
N MET A 1 19.12 -13.92 -28.20
CA MET A 1 17.90 -13.29 -27.66
C MET A 1 18.36 -12.10 -26.85
N ALA A 2 18.04 -10.88 -27.25
CA ALA A 2 18.32 -9.71 -26.43
C ALA A 2 17.56 -9.89 -25.11
N GLY A 3 18.25 -9.77 -23.97
CA GLY A 3 17.61 -9.92 -22.67
C GLY A 3 16.51 -8.88 -22.52
N GLN A 4 15.32 -9.31 -22.08
CA GLN A 4 14.23 -8.41 -21.76
C GLN A 4 14.71 -7.42 -20.69
N HIS A 5 14.63 -6.12 -20.99
CA HIS A 5 15.11 -5.07 -20.08
C HIS A 5 14.02 -4.78 -19.06
N THR A 6 14.24 -5.14 -17.80
CA THR A 6 13.31 -4.86 -16.70
C THR A 6 13.64 -3.52 -16.05
N VAL A 7 12.66 -2.62 -16.00
CA VAL A 7 12.77 -1.29 -15.39
C VAL A 7 11.89 -1.21 -14.14
N LEU A 8 12.50 -0.76 -13.04
CA LEU A 8 11.83 -0.61 -11.75
C LEU A 8 11.40 0.84 -11.53
N TRP A 9 10.11 1.07 -11.32
CA TRP A 9 9.50 2.38 -11.10
C TRP A 9 9.05 2.53 -9.66
N TYR A 10 9.79 3.29 -8.86
CA TYR A 10 9.41 3.55 -7.47
C TYR A 10 8.42 4.71 -7.40
N GLN A 11 7.35 4.52 -6.65
CA GLN A 11 6.32 5.50 -6.33
C GLN A 11 6.25 5.68 -4.81
N ASP A 12 6.03 6.92 -4.40
CA ASP A 12 5.75 7.30 -3.01
C ASP A 12 4.91 8.59 -2.99
N GLU A 13 4.06 8.73 -1.98
CA GLU A 13 3.23 9.91 -1.73
C GLU A 13 3.91 10.84 -0.70
N SER A 14 4.79 11.73 -1.15
CA SER A 14 5.43 12.70 -0.24
C SER A 14 4.66 14.01 -0.09
N VAL A 15 4.68 14.54 1.14
CA VAL A 15 4.09 15.83 1.51
C VAL A 15 5.12 16.94 1.45
N PHE A 16 4.73 18.06 0.85
CA PHE A 16 5.33 19.37 1.12
C PHE A 16 4.30 20.25 1.82
N TYR A 17 4.63 20.73 3.01
CA TYR A 17 3.85 21.77 3.67
C TYR A 17 4.39 23.14 3.25
N ALA A 18 3.51 24.12 3.04
CA ALA A 18 3.91 25.51 2.80
C ALA A 18 4.90 26.04 3.89
N HIS A 19 4.78 25.48 5.10
CA HIS A 19 5.62 25.79 6.26
C HIS A 19 6.80 24.83 6.48
N ASP A 20 7.18 23.99 5.50
CA ASP A 20 8.33 23.07 5.63
C ASP A 20 9.70 23.78 5.80
N HIS A 21 9.71 25.12 5.71
CA HIS A 21 10.84 26.01 6.02
C HIS A 21 11.07 26.25 7.53
N HIS A 22 10.19 25.77 8.42
CA HIS A 22 10.27 26.13 9.83
C HIS A 22 11.35 25.34 10.59
N LYS A 23 12.14 26.06 11.39
CA LYS A 23 12.89 25.50 12.54
C LYS A 23 11.84 24.88 13.50
N ARG A 24 12.11 23.67 14.00
CA ARG A 24 11.26 22.89 14.92
C ARG A 24 10.38 23.76 15.83
N ILE A 25 9.06 23.57 15.76
CA ILE A 25 8.12 24.09 16.75
C ILE A 25 7.44 22.89 17.42
N TRP A 26 7.43 22.89 18.75
CA TRP A 26 6.66 21.93 19.54
C TRP A 26 5.19 22.33 19.51
N THR A 27 4.31 21.42 19.07
CA THR A 27 2.86 21.67 19.03
C THR A 27 2.14 20.91 20.13
N HIS A 28 1.06 21.49 20.64
CA HIS A 28 0.23 20.88 21.69
C HIS A 28 -0.51 19.61 21.18
N LYS A 29 -0.76 18.65 22.07
CA LYS A 29 -1.34 17.30 21.78
C LYS A 29 -2.71 17.30 21.08
N LEU A 30 -3.39 18.45 21.04
CA LEU A 30 -4.72 18.64 20.45
C LEU A 30 -4.69 19.24 19.03
N ALA A 31 -3.52 19.48 18.46
CA ALA A 31 -3.42 20.00 17.10
C ALA A 31 -3.81 18.92 16.08
N THR A 32 -4.96 19.10 15.41
CA THR A 32 -5.42 18.22 14.35
C THR A 32 -4.76 18.61 13.02
N ALA A 33 -3.87 17.76 12.52
CA ALA A 33 -3.36 17.88 11.16
C ALA A 33 -4.47 17.52 10.16
N LYS A 34 -4.81 18.44 9.26
CA LYS A 34 -5.69 18.14 8.11
C LYS A 34 -4.85 17.48 7.01
N PRO A 35 -5.13 16.24 6.59
CA PRO A 35 -4.45 15.64 5.45
C PRO A 35 -4.93 16.31 4.16
N TYR A 36 -3.98 16.75 3.33
CA TYR A 36 -4.18 17.10 1.93
C TYR A 36 -3.71 15.94 1.04
N ALA A 37 -4.31 15.77 -0.13
CA ALA A 37 -3.87 14.81 -1.15
C ALA A 37 -2.53 15.27 -1.77
N LYS A 38 -1.64 14.34 -2.14
CA LYS A 38 -0.32 14.60 -2.75
C LYS A 38 -0.06 13.63 -3.88
N ASP A 39 0.60 14.11 -4.94
CA ASP A 39 1.08 13.32 -6.06
C ASP A 39 2.39 13.95 -6.59
N TYR A 40 3.53 13.24 -6.64
CA TYR A 40 4.76 13.71 -7.33
C TYR A 40 5.63 12.50 -7.76
N GLY A 41 6.26 12.55 -8.95
CA GLY A 41 7.05 11.44 -9.54
C GLY A 41 8.22 11.94 -10.39
N TRP A 42 8.91 11.09 -11.17
CA TRP A 42 10.02 11.50 -12.07
C TRP A 42 9.93 11.04 -13.54
N LEU A 43 8.89 10.30 -13.92
CA LEU A 43 8.75 9.78 -15.30
C LEU A 43 8.47 10.91 -16.31
N ARG A 44 9.21 10.92 -17.43
CA ARG A 44 8.99 11.80 -18.60
C ARG A 44 9.04 10.98 -19.90
N SER A 45 8.30 11.42 -20.91
CA SER A 45 8.45 10.91 -22.28
C SER A 45 9.82 11.27 -22.87
N PRO A 46 10.30 10.57 -23.91
CA PRO A 46 11.59 10.85 -24.55
C PRO A 46 11.73 12.29 -25.06
N ASP A 47 10.65 12.85 -25.60
CA ASP A 47 10.55 14.22 -26.10
C ASP A 47 10.25 15.26 -25.00
N ARG A 48 10.07 14.81 -23.75
CA ARG A 48 9.71 15.61 -22.57
C ARG A 48 8.37 16.35 -22.66
N SER A 49 7.51 15.99 -23.62
CA SER A 49 6.17 16.58 -23.76
C SER A 49 5.18 16.07 -22.72
N GLU A 50 5.37 14.83 -22.24
CA GLU A 50 4.55 14.19 -21.23
C GLU A 50 5.39 13.96 -19.96
N SER A 51 4.82 14.20 -18.79
CA SER A 51 5.47 13.87 -17.53
C SER A 51 4.45 13.43 -16.48
N ALA A 52 4.85 12.44 -15.68
CA ALA A 52 4.18 12.09 -14.43
C ALA A 52 4.89 12.74 -13.22
N GLN A 53 5.65 13.83 -13.45
CA GLN A 53 6.56 14.40 -12.45
C GLN A 53 5.86 15.10 -11.28
N VAL A 54 4.63 15.57 -11.49
CA VAL A 54 3.94 16.49 -10.58
C VAL A 54 2.56 16.02 -10.18
N LEU A 55 2.10 14.94 -10.82
CA LEU A 55 0.79 14.33 -10.67
C LEU A 55 0.96 12.85 -11.04
N PHE A 56 1.74 12.09 -10.26
CA PHE A 56 1.87 10.65 -10.50
C PHE A 56 0.56 9.95 -10.14
N ARG A 57 -0.41 10.07 -11.04
CA ARG A 57 -1.48 9.10 -11.16
C ARG A 57 -0.83 7.89 -11.79
N THR A 58 -0.75 6.78 -11.07
CA THR A 58 -0.28 5.48 -11.58
C THR A 58 -0.83 5.22 -12.98
N GLN A 59 -2.06 5.67 -13.20
CA GLN A 59 -2.72 5.56 -14.46
C GLN A 59 -1.99 6.21 -15.65
N TRP A 60 -1.61 7.48 -15.51
CA TRP A 60 -0.90 8.21 -16.57
C TRP A 60 0.50 7.69 -16.78
N ALA A 61 1.16 7.23 -15.71
CA ALA A 61 2.47 6.61 -15.83
C ALA A 61 2.41 5.35 -16.69
N MET A 62 1.42 4.49 -16.45
CA MET A 62 1.19 3.31 -17.28
C MET A 62 0.91 3.67 -18.75
N ASP A 63 0.17 4.74 -19.01
CA ASP A 63 -0.11 5.20 -20.38
C ASP A 63 1.18 5.66 -21.10
N ILE A 64 2.05 6.43 -20.41
CA ILE A 64 3.37 6.84 -20.93
C ILE A 64 4.26 5.63 -21.21
N LEU A 65 4.31 4.67 -20.27
CA LEU A 65 5.15 3.48 -20.40
C LEU A 65 4.72 2.63 -21.60
N LYS A 66 3.41 2.37 -21.74
CA LYS A 66 2.88 1.64 -22.91
C LYS A 66 3.16 2.34 -24.23
N LYS A 67 3.10 3.68 -24.25
CA LYS A 67 3.27 4.47 -25.47
C LYS A 67 4.72 4.55 -25.93
N HIS A 68 5.65 4.75 -24.99
CA HIS A 68 7.03 5.12 -25.31
C HIS A 68 8.06 4.04 -25.02
N TYR A 69 7.72 3.04 -24.21
CA TYR A 69 8.63 1.96 -23.79
C TYR A 69 7.98 0.56 -23.87
N PRO A 70 7.27 0.21 -24.96
CA PRO A 70 6.48 -1.02 -25.03
C PRO A 70 7.30 -2.33 -24.99
N ASP A 71 8.58 -2.26 -25.34
CA ASP A 71 9.49 -3.42 -25.42
C ASP A 71 10.21 -3.71 -24.10
N GLU A 72 9.98 -2.89 -23.07
CA GLU A 72 10.55 -3.06 -21.73
C GLU A 72 9.56 -3.75 -20.79
N GLU A 73 10.09 -4.54 -19.87
CA GLU A 73 9.29 -5.04 -18.75
C GLU A 73 9.29 -3.98 -17.65
N HIS A 74 8.12 -3.68 -17.10
CA HIS A 74 7.98 -2.62 -16.09
C HIS A 74 7.40 -3.17 -14.80
N ILE A 75 8.12 -2.92 -13.69
CA ILE A 75 7.65 -3.26 -12.34
C ILE A 75 7.42 -1.96 -11.59
N LEU A 76 6.17 -1.73 -11.16
CA LEU A 76 5.78 -0.59 -10.36
C LEU A 76 5.93 -0.93 -8.86
N ILE A 77 6.79 -0.20 -8.17
CA ILE A 77 7.13 -0.42 -6.77
C ILE A 77 6.46 0.66 -5.92
N PHE A 78 5.64 0.25 -4.97
CA PHE A 78 4.95 1.14 -4.04
C PHE A 78 5.43 0.91 -2.61
N ASP A 79 5.36 1.95 -1.77
CA ASP A 79 5.47 1.74 -0.34
C ASP A 79 4.24 0.96 0.18
N ASN A 80 4.32 0.50 1.43
CA ASN A 80 3.22 -0.27 2.04
C ASN A 80 2.20 0.64 2.76
N ALA A 81 1.87 1.77 2.16
CA ALA A 81 0.88 2.69 2.70
C ALA A 81 -0.52 2.07 2.67
N THR A 82 -1.34 2.42 3.68
CA THR A 82 -2.72 1.92 3.76
C THR A 82 -3.61 2.38 2.60
N THR A 83 -3.22 3.46 1.91
CA THR A 83 -3.89 3.96 0.71
C THR A 83 -3.73 3.00 -0.47
N HIS A 84 -2.54 2.41 -0.64
CA HIS A 84 -2.28 1.43 -1.70
C HIS A 84 -2.93 0.07 -1.43
N GLN A 85 -3.09 -0.30 -0.15
CA GLN A 85 -3.81 -1.52 0.26
C GLN A 85 -5.34 -1.39 0.19
N LYS A 86 -5.87 -0.30 -0.38
CA LYS A 86 -7.31 -0.11 -0.48
C LYS A 86 -7.90 -1.22 -1.36
N ARG A 87 -8.77 -2.04 -0.77
CA ARG A 87 -9.51 -3.09 -1.48
C ARG A 87 -10.54 -2.50 -2.45
N PRO A 88 -10.94 -3.25 -3.50
CA PRO A 88 -12.04 -2.89 -4.38
C PRO A 88 -13.35 -2.60 -3.62
N GLU A 89 -14.25 -1.84 -4.23
CA GLU A 89 -15.48 -1.34 -3.56
C GLU A 89 -16.39 -2.46 -3.04
N TYR A 90 -16.45 -3.58 -3.77
CA TYR A 90 -17.29 -4.75 -3.43
C TYR A 90 -16.50 -5.86 -2.73
N ALA A 91 -15.22 -5.65 -2.46
CA ALA A 91 -14.34 -6.69 -1.97
C ALA A 91 -14.79 -7.28 -0.62
N ILE A 92 -14.48 -8.56 -0.45
CA ILE A 92 -14.88 -9.30 0.74
C ILE A 92 -14.14 -8.82 1.99
N SER A 93 -14.85 -8.84 3.12
CA SER A 93 -14.32 -8.45 4.42
C SER A 93 -15.01 -9.21 5.55
N ALA A 94 -14.23 -9.74 6.48
CA ALA A 94 -14.74 -10.34 7.71
C ALA A 94 -15.22 -9.29 8.73
N SER A 95 -15.04 -8.00 8.45
CA SER A 95 -15.41 -6.91 9.36
C SER A 95 -16.93 -6.70 9.37
N LYS A 96 -17.50 -6.61 10.58
CA LYS A 96 -18.92 -6.29 10.82
C LYS A 96 -19.95 -7.30 10.27
N MET A 97 -19.51 -8.43 9.71
CA MET A 97 -20.41 -9.50 9.27
C MET A 97 -21.28 -9.99 10.42
N THR A 98 -22.56 -10.27 10.13
CA THR A 98 -23.48 -10.84 11.12
C THR A 98 -23.22 -12.33 11.34
N LYS A 99 -23.49 -12.82 12.55
CA LYS A 99 -23.29 -14.24 12.89
C LYS A 99 -24.22 -15.15 12.09
N GLY A 100 -25.50 -14.79 12.05
CA GLY A 100 -26.55 -15.48 11.29
C GLY A 100 -27.08 -14.65 10.13
N PRO A 101 -28.13 -15.13 9.45
CA PRO A 101 -28.72 -14.45 8.31
C PRO A 101 -29.12 -13.00 8.61
N SER A 102 -29.02 -12.13 7.61
CA SER A 102 -29.38 -10.72 7.77
C SER A 102 -29.85 -10.06 6.48
N GLU A 103 -30.99 -9.38 6.56
CA GLU A 103 -31.50 -8.46 5.54
C GLU A 103 -30.75 -7.13 5.49
N ASN A 104 -29.90 -6.84 6.49
CA ASN A 104 -29.33 -5.51 6.69
C ASN A 104 -27.83 -5.43 6.46
N PHE A 105 -27.17 -6.57 6.21
CA PHE A 105 -25.73 -6.62 6.03
C PHE A 105 -25.32 -6.41 4.56
N PHE A 106 -24.81 -5.21 4.29
CA PHE A 106 -24.31 -4.78 2.98
C PHE A 106 -23.05 -3.93 3.16
N VAL A 107 -22.25 -3.81 2.10
CA VAL A 107 -21.16 -2.84 2.04
C VAL A 107 -21.64 -1.51 1.48
N GLU A 108 -21.04 -0.42 1.95
CA GLU A 108 -21.32 0.91 1.43
C GLU A 108 -20.35 1.23 0.29
N VAL A 109 -20.90 1.35 -0.93
CA VAL A 109 -20.13 1.71 -2.12
C VAL A 109 -20.46 3.13 -2.56
N PRO A 110 -19.48 3.92 -3.03
CA PRO A 110 -19.74 5.27 -3.49
C PRO A 110 -20.62 5.26 -4.74
N VAL A 111 -21.63 6.12 -4.78
CA VAL A 111 -22.44 6.31 -5.99
C VAL A 111 -21.58 7.00 -7.03
N LYS A 112 -21.56 6.47 -8.26
CA LYS A 112 -20.83 7.02 -9.39
C LYS A 112 -21.81 7.52 -10.45
N ASP A 113 -21.45 8.63 -11.06
CA ASP A 113 -22.13 9.14 -12.24
C ASP A 113 -21.93 8.14 -13.39
N PRO A 114 -23.01 7.65 -14.02
CA PRO A 114 -22.94 6.59 -15.02
C PRO A 114 -22.25 7.03 -16.32
N ILE A 115 -22.15 8.33 -16.59
CA ILE A 115 -21.54 8.86 -17.81
C ILE A 115 -20.04 9.12 -17.58
N THR A 116 -19.70 9.75 -16.45
CA THR A 116 -18.33 10.19 -16.17
C THR A 116 -17.54 9.23 -15.29
N GLY A 117 -18.19 8.28 -14.62
CA GLY A 117 -17.60 7.37 -13.63
C GLY A 117 -17.16 8.06 -12.33
N LYS A 118 -17.37 9.38 -12.20
CA LYS A 118 -16.95 10.16 -11.03
C LYS A 118 -17.89 9.94 -9.86
N GLN A 119 -17.34 9.99 -8.66
CA GLN A 119 -18.13 9.88 -7.43
C GLN A 119 -19.08 11.07 -7.29
N ILE A 120 -20.33 10.81 -6.95
CA ILE A 120 -21.35 11.83 -6.73
C ILE A 120 -21.28 12.32 -5.28
N TYR A 121 -21.38 13.63 -5.10
CA TYR A 121 -21.41 14.29 -3.80
C TYR A 121 -22.81 14.84 -3.53
N GLY A 122 -23.26 14.70 -2.29
CA GLY A 122 -24.51 15.26 -1.83
C GLY A 122 -24.44 16.77 -1.63
N PRO A 123 -25.58 17.42 -1.35
CA PRO A 123 -25.65 18.86 -1.09
C PRO A 123 -24.79 19.32 0.10
N ASP A 124 -24.49 18.41 1.02
CA ASP A 124 -23.64 18.63 2.20
C ASP A 124 -22.13 18.47 1.90
N GLY A 125 -21.76 18.22 0.64
CA GLY A 125 -20.39 17.97 0.21
C GLY A 125 -19.86 16.59 0.62
N LYS A 126 -20.69 15.69 1.18
CA LYS A 126 -20.27 14.32 1.48
C LYS A 126 -20.51 13.41 0.30
N LYS A 127 -19.69 12.36 0.20
CA LYS A 127 -19.84 11.34 -0.84
C LYS A 127 -21.15 10.61 -0.64
N LEU A 128 -21.98 10.55 -1.67
CA LEU A 128 -23.16 9.70 -1.67
C LEU A 128 -22.70 8.24 -1.72
N LYS A 129 -23.33 7.41 -0.90
CA LYS A 129 -23.08 5.97 -0.86
C LYS A 129 -24.38 5.21 -0.99
N GLN A 130 -24.29 4.04 -1.60
CA GLN A 130 -25.38 3.08 -1.67
C GLN A 130 -24.96 1.77 -1.01
N LYS A 131 -25.94 1.00 -0.53
CA LYS A 131 -25.72 -0.35 -0.03
C LYS A 131 -25.63 -1.31 -1.20
N ALA A 132 -24.61 -2.16 -1.21
CA ALA A 132 -24.44 -3.21 -2.20
C ALA A 132 -24.02 -4.53 -1.53
N GLN A 133 -24.31 -5.64 -2.20
CA GLN A 133 -23.79 -6.95 -1.81
C GLN A 133 -22.27 -6.98 -2.01
N MET A 134 -21.56 -7.63 -1.09
CA MET A 134 -20.15 -7.97 -1.33
C MET A 134 -20.04 -8.97 -2.47
N SER A 135 -18.90 -8.95 -3.16
CA SER A 135 -18.48 -10.03 -4.05
C SER A 135 -18.49 -11.37 -3.33
N SER A 136 -18.62 -12.45 -4.09
CA SER A 136 -18.50 -13.81 -3.58
C SER A 136 -17.08 -14.10 -3.09
N GLY A 137 -16.97 -15.00 -2.11
CA GLY A 137 -15.69 -15.59 -1.73
C GLY A 137 -15.33 -16.76 -2.63
N ARG A 138 -14.25 -17.47 -2.27
CA ARG A 138 -13.86 -18.72 -2.93
C ARG A 138 -13.60 -19.81 -1.91
N PHE A 139 -13.96 -21.04 -2.27
CA PHE A 139 -13.55 -22.24 -1.57
C PHE A 139 -12.09 -22.59 -1.90
N HIS A 140 -11.50 -23.53 -1.17
CA HIS A 140 -10.12 -23.99 -1.39
C HIS A 140 -9.88 -24.63 -2.76
N ASP A 141 -10.92 -25.18 -3.38
CA ASP A 141 -10.88 -25.73 -4.74
C ASP A 141 -11.04 -24.64 -5.84
N GLY A 142 -11.16 -23.38 -5.44
CA GLY A 142 -11.32 -22.23 -6.33
C GLY A 142 -12.77 -21.95 -6.75
N THR A 143 -13.71 -22.83 -6.39
CA THR A 143 -15.13 -22.62 -6.71
C THR A 143 -15.68 -21.41 -5.95
N GLU A 144 -16.65 -20.73 -6.55
CA GLU A 144 -17.22 -19.51 -6.02
C GLU A 144 -18.17 -19.81 -4.84
N GLN A 145 -18.05 -19.05 -3.76
CA GLN A 145 -18.96 -19.11 -2.62
C GLN A 145 -19.80 -17.83 -2.54
N GLU A 146 -21.07 -17.93 -2.90
CA GLU A 146 -22.03 -16.84 -2.69
C GLU A 146 -22.23 -16.59 -1.19
N PHE A 147 -22.16 -15.32 -0.77
CA PHE A 147 -22.41 -14.90 0.62
C PHE A 147 -23.85 -14.47 0.89
N TYR A 148 -24.64 -14.34 -0.16
CA TYR A 148 -26.05 -13.98 -0.11
C TYR A 148 -26.89 -15.14 -0.62
N PHE A 149 -28.14 -15.22 -0.18
CA PHE A 149 -29.04 -16.27 -0.64
C PHE A 149 -29.52 -16.02 -2.08
N PRO A 150 -29.58 -17.06 -2.93
CA PRO A 150 -30.03 -16.92 -4.31
C PRO A 150 -31.53 -16.61 -4.37
N THR A 151 -31.98 -16.08 -5.51
CA THR A 151 -33.36 -15.60 -5.72
C THR A 151 -34.46 -16.65 -5.44
N ARG A 152 -34.14 -17.94 -5.58
CA ARG A 152 -35.09 -19.05 -5.35
C ARG A 152 -35.13 -19.55 -3.89
N HIS A 153 -34.48 -18.85 -2.97
CA HIS A 153 -34.45 -19.21 -1.55
C HIS A 153 -35.44 -18.37 -0.73
N HIS A 154 -36.01 -18.92 0.35
CA HIS A 154 -36.95 -18.20 1.22
C HIS A 154 -36.35 -16.94 1.89
N LEU A 155 -35.02 -16.90 2.04
CA LEU A 155 -34.24 -15.74 2.50
C LEU A 155 -33.52 -15.02 1.35
N ALA A 156 -34.02 -15.08 0.11
CA ALA A 156 -33.38 -14.52 -1.08
C ALA A 156 -32.85 -13.09 -0.84
N GLY A 157 -31.62 -12.83 -1.30
CA GLY A 157 -30.95 -11.54 -1.18
C GLY A 157 -30.41 -11.22 0.21
N GLN A 158 -30.76 -11.97 1.25
CA GLN A 158 -30.19 -11.81 2.60
C GLN A 158 -28.77 -12.35 2.65
N PHE A 159 -27.93 -11.73 3.47
CA PHE A 159 -26.62 -12.26 3.80
C PHE A 159 -26.77 -13.56 4.59
N LYS A 160 -25.97 -14.59 4.29
CA LYS A 160 -26.06 -15.93 4.90
C LYS A 160 -25.68 -15.97 6.37
N GLY A 161 -24.80 -15.07 6.82
CA GLY A 161 -24.19 -15.11 8.15
C GLY A 161 -22.90 -15.93 8.19
N MET A 162 -21.97 -15.51 9.05
CA MET A 162 -20.64 -16.14 9.14
C MET A 162 -20.70 -17.63 9.50
N VAL A 163 -21.65 -18.05 10.35
CA VAL A 163 -21.77 -19.47 10.75
C VAL A 163 -22.04 -20.35 9.54
N ARG A 164 -23.01 -19.97 8.70
CA ARG A 164 -23.37 -20.75 7.51
C ARG A 164 -22.23 -20.75 6.48
N ILE A 165 -21.61 -19.59 6.25
CA ILE A 165 -20.47 -19.46 5.33
C ILE A 165 -19.32 -20.38 5.78
N LEU A 166 -19.00 -20.41 7.07
CA LEU A 166 -17.95 -21.28 7.61
C LEU A 166 -18.33 -22.76 7.60
N GLN A 167 -19.60 -23.10 7.87
CA GLN A 167 -20.10 -24.48 7.76
C GLN A 167 -20.03 -25.00 6.33
N GLU A 168 -20.39 -24.17 5.34
CA GLU A 168 -20.22 -24.49 3.91
C GLU A 168 -18.75 -24.77 3.56
N ARG A 169 -17.80 -24.16 4.30
CA ARG A 169 -16.35 -24.42 4.17
C ARG A 169 -15.83 -25.60 5.02
N GLY A 170 -16.70 -26.29 5.74
CA GLY A 170 -16.34 -27.47 6.54
C GLY A 170 -15.95 -27.19 8.00
N TYR A 171 -16.15 -25.98 8.51
CA TYR A 171 -15.88 -25.66 9.92
C TYR A 171 -17.07 -25.97 10.83
N ASP A 172 -16.80 -26.55 12.00
CA ASP A 172 -17.77 -26.63 13.10
C ASP A 172 -17.75 -25.34 13.94
N MET A 173 -18.84 -24.58 13.84
CA MET A 173 -19.01 -23.30 14.53
C MET A 173 -19.96 -23.39 15.73
N THR A 174 -20.28 -24.60 16.19
CA THR A 174 -21.14 -24.82 17.36
C THR A 174 -20.56 -24.14 18.60
N GLY A 175 -21.39 -23.36 19.31
CA GLY A 175 -20.97 -22.61 20.50
C GLY A 175 -20.01 -21.43 20.25
N ARG A 176 -19.55 -21.20 19.01
CA ARG A 176 -18.61 -20.11 18.70
C ARG A 176 -19.31 -18.75 18.71
N LYS A 177 -18.63 -17.73 19.24
CA LYS A 177 -19.09 -16.34 19.20
C LYS A 177 -18.88 -15.75 17.80
N ALA A 178 -19.63 -14.68 17.49
CA ALA A 178 -19.42 -13.90 16.27
C ALA A 178 -18.02 -13.27 16.26
N GLN A 179 -17.69 -12.60 17.37
CA GLN A 179 -16.40 -11.96 17.67
C GLN A 179 -16.10 -12.16 19.17
N CYS A 180 -14.81 -12.24 19.55
CA CYS A 180 -14.40 -12.48 20.94
C CYS A 180 -14.66 -11.30 21.88
N GLY A 181 -14.63 -10.06 21.36
CA GLY A 181 -14.86 -8.83 22.11
C GLY A 181 -15.56 -7.76 21.28
N LYS A 182 -15.30 -6.49 21.59
CA LYS A 182 -15.85 -5.33 20.85
C LYS A 182 -15.01 -4.98 19.62
N LYS A 183 -13.72 -5.30 19.65
CA LYS A 183 -12.75 -5.01 18.60
C LYS A 183 -12.13 -6.29 18.10
N PHE A 184 -11.65 -6.25 16.85
CA PHE A 184 -10.97 -7.38 16.21
C PHE A 184 -9.73 -7.86 17.01
N GLY A 185 -9.03 -6.93 17.67
CA GLY A 185 -7.86 -7.20 18.51
C GLY A 185 -8.16 -7.83 19.87
N ASP A 186 -9.43 -8.01 20.25
CA ASP A 186 -9.81 -8.65 21.53
C ASP A 186 -9.75 -10.19 21.44
N CYS A 187 -9.32 -10.74 20.29
CA CYS A 187 -9.04 -12.16 20.15
C CYS A 187 -7.76 -12.53 20.92
N PRO A 188 -7.67 -13.73 21.53
CA PRO A 188 -6.44 -14.19 22.15
C PRO A 188 -5.26 -14.14 21.17
N GLU A 189 -4.08 -13.77 21.66
CA GLU A 189 -2.87 -13.68 20.85
C GLU A 189 -2.53 -15.04 20.22
N GLY A 190 -2.16 -15.04 18.93
CA GLY A 190 -1.89 -16.25 18.15
C GLY A 190 -3.13 -17.09 17.77
N ALA A 191 -4.32 -16.81 18.30
CA ALA A 191 -5.51 -17.60 17.98
C ALA A 191 -6.07 -17.28 16.59
N THR A 192 -6.17 -18.31 15.75
CA THR A 192 -6.66 -18.17 14.37
C THR A 192 -8.12 -18.58 14.18
N GLN A 193 -8.70 -19.33 15.12
CA GLN A 193 -10.06 -19.89 15.02
C GLN A 193 -10.90 -19.68 16.30
N CYS A 194 -10.64 -18.62 17.06
CA CYS A 194 -11.32 -18.39 18.34
C CYS A 194 -12.81 -17.97 18.20
N CYS A 195 -13.18 -17.31 17.10
CA CYS A 195 -14.53 -16.85 16.79
C CYS A 195 -14.78 -16.85 15.28
N CYS A 196 -16.04 -16.68 14.86
CA CYS A 196 -16.42 -16.72 13.44
C CYS A 196 -15.64 -15.68 12.61
N GLN A 197 -15.59 -14.43 13.08
CA GLN A 197 -14.87 -13.36 12.39
C GLN A 197 -13.37 -13.67 12.24
N ARG A 198 -12.72 -14.16 13.29
CA ARG A 198 -11.28 -14.48 13.26
C ARG A 198 -11.00 -15.65 12.32
N THR A 199 -11.86 -16.67 12.32
CA THR A 199 -11.75 -17.83 11.43
C THR A 199 -11.85 -17.37 9.98
N LEU A 200 -12.91 -16.64 9.61
CA LEU A 200 -13.06 -16.09 8.25
C LEU A 200 -11.93 -15.16 7.84
N TYR A 201 -11.45 -14.29 8.74
CA TYR A 201 -10.36 -13.38 8.41
C TYR A 201 -9.07 -14.09 8.00
N ASN A 202 -8.80 -15.27 8.55
CA ASN A 202 -7.62 -16.06 8.25
C ASN A 202 -7.81 -17.03 7.08
N GLU A 203 -9.00 -17.06 6.46
CA GLU A 203 -9.21 -17.80 5.22
C GLU A 203 -8.43 -17.14 4.07
N PRO A 204 -7.84 -17.91 3.15
CA PRO A 204 -6.96 -17.37 2.12
C PRO A 204 -7.61 -16.26 1.27
N ASP A 205 -8.86 -16.44 0.84
CA ASP A 205 -9.57 -15.45 0.03
C ASP A 205 -9.84 -14.14 0.79
N PHE A 206 -9.99 -14.17 2.12
CA PHE A 206 -10.17 -12.97 2.95
C PHE A 206 -8.86 -12.28 3.32
N ALA A 207 -7.80 -13.05 3.52
CA ALA A 207 -6.47 -12.56 3.86
C ALA A 207 -5.79 -11.92 2.64
N ASP A 208 -5.84 -12.61 1.50
CA ASP A 208 -5.09 -12.28 0.28
C ASP A 208 -5.95 -11.53 -0.76
N VAL A 209 -6.89 -10.71 -0.29
CA VAL A 209 -7.68 -9.84 -1.17
C VAL A 209 -6.75 -8.83 -1.85
N VAL A 210 -6.66 -8.95 -3.17
CA VAL A 210 -5.91 -8.05 -4.05
C VAL A 210 -6.43 -6.62 -3.90
N SER A 211 -5.52 -5.65 -3.82
CA SER A 211 -5.88 -4.23 -3.75
C SER A 211 -6.44 -3.71 -5.08
N ALA A 212 -7.22 -2.63 -5.04
CA ALA A 212 -7.72 -1.99 -6.26
C ALA A 212 -6.57 -1.48 -7.15
N LEU A 213 -5.48 -1.03 -6.54
CA LEU A 213 -4.28 -0.61 -7.27
C LEU A 213 -3.64 -1.79 -8.02
N GLU A 214 -3.58 -2.97 -7.39
CA GLU A 214 -3.11 -4.19 -8.02
C GLU A 214 -3.97 -4.65 -9.18
N GLU A 215 -5.30 -4.64 -9.01
CA GLU A 215 -6.24 -4.96 -10.09
C GLU A 215 -6.05 -4.02 -11.28
N ASP A 216 -5.99 -2.70 -11.04
CA ASP A 216 -5.87 -1.68 -12.09
C ASP A 216 -4.57 -1.82 -12.90
N CYS A 217 -3.45 -2.12 -12.24
CA CYS A 217 -2.17 -2.29 -12.94
C CYS A 217 -2.07 -3.63 -13.65
N THR A 218 -2.53 -4.71 -13.02
CA THR A 218 -2.52 -6.06 -13.61
C THR A 218 -3.42 -6.11 -14.85
N ALA A 219 -4.61 -5.48 -14.80
CA ALA A 219 -5.50 -5.33 -15.96
C ALA A 219 -4.83 -4.59 -17.13
N ARG A 220 -3.80 -3.80 -16.85
CA ARG A 220 -3.00 -3.08 -17.85
C ARG A 220 -1.69 -3.79 -18.20
N GLY A 221 -1.40 -4.96 -17.65
CA GLY A 221 -0.19 -5.74 -17.93
C GLY A 221 1.05 -5.27 -17.18
N PHE A 222 0.91 -4.53 -16.08
CA PHE A 222 2.02 -4.10 -15.24
C PHE A 222 2.12 -4.95 -13.98
N SER A 223 3.33 -5.38 -13.63
CA SER A 223 3.61 -6.04 -12.36
C SER A 223 3.79 -5.01 -11.25
N ILE A 224 3.33 -5.36 -10.05
CA ILE A 224 3.49 -4.52 -8.85
C ILE A 224 4.33 -5.24 -7.81
N LEU A 225 5.10 -4.46 -7.05
CA LEU A 225 5.74 -4.89 -5.82
C LEU A 225 5.49 -3.89 -4.70
N PHE A 226 4.95 -4.34 -3.58
CA PHE A 226 4.90 -3.55 -2.35
C PHE A 226 6.16 -3.74 -1.52
N LEU A 227 6.75 -2.64 -1.09
CA LEU A 227 7.85 -2.69 -0.14
C LEU A 227 7.36 -3.21 1.22
N PRO A 228 8.22 -3.84 2.02
CA PRO A 228 7.88 -4.23 3.38
C PRO A 228 7.44 -3.05 4.24
N LYS A 229 6.43 -3.25 5.08
CA LYS A 229 5.93 -2.22 5.99
C LYS A 229 7.01 -1.84 7.00
N PHE A 230 7.15 -0.53 7.27
CA PHE A 230 8.12 0.04 8.22
C PHE A 230 9.60 -0.08 7.82
N HIS A 231 9.89 -0.32 6.54
CA HIS A 231 11.25 -0.43 6.01
C HIS A 231 11.56 0.68 4.98
N CYS A 232 11.48 1.94 5.40
CA CYS A 232 11.68 3.09 4.49
C CYS A 232 13.10 3.16 3.91
N GLU A 233 14.08 2.53 4.53
CA GLU A 233 15.45 2.38 4.01
C GLU A 233 15.55 1.56 2.72
N LEU A 234 14.51 0.77 2.40
CA LEU A 234 14.39 0.02 1.15
C LEU A 234 13.83 0.88 0.01
N ASN A 235 13.20 2.01 0.33
CA ASN A 235 12.63 2.93 -0.63
C ASN A 235 13.63 4.07 -0.93
N PHE A 236 14.45 3.94 -1.98
CA PHE A 236 15.53 4.93 -2.17
C PHE A 236 15.02 6.34 -2.50
N ILE A 237 13.79 6.47 -3.01
CA ILE A 237 13.19 7.78 -3.30
C ILE A 237 12.90 8.58 -2.04
N GLU A 238 12.80 7.95 -0.86
CA GLU A 238 12.74 8.65 0.44
C GLU A 238 13.99 9.50 0.70
N GLN A 239 15.16 8.99 0.29
CA GLN A 239 16.40 9.77 0.41
C GLN A 239 16.44 10.92 -0.62
N CYS A 240 15.84 10.73 -1.78
CA CYS A 240 15.67 11.81 -2.75
C CYS A 240 14.72 12.87 -2.21
N TRP A 241 13.59 12.50 -1.60
CA TRP A 241 12.72 13.44 -0.89
C TRP A 241 13.46 14.19 0.21
N GLY A 242 14.33 13.50 0.97
CA GLY A 242 15.21 14.14 1.94
C GLY A 242 16.14 15.18 1.30
N HIS A 243 16.71 14.89 0.13
CA HIS A 243 17.53 15.82 -0.64
C HIS A 243 16.73 17.04 -1.11
N VAL A 244 15.56 16.81 -1.69
CA VAL A 244 14.65 17.83 -2.21
C VAL A 244 14.19 18.74 -1.07
N LYS A 245 13.76 18.17 0.06
CA LYS A 245 13.34 18.94 1.24
C LYS A 245 14.48 19.79 1.79
N ARG A 246 15.72 19.29 1.77
CA ARG A 246 16.89 20.10 2.15
C ARG A 246 17.07 21.28 1.19
N ARG A 247 16.98 21.05 -0.11
CA ARG A 247 17.11 22.12 -1.12
C ARG A 247 15.96 23.12 -1.02
N TYR A 248 14.73 22.64 -0.98
CA TYR A 248 13.51 23.42 -0.81
C TYR A 248 13.64 24.40 0.38
N ARG A 249 14.13 23.94 1.53
CA ARG A 249 14.31 24.81 2.72
C ARG A 249 15.30 25.96 2.55
N THR A 250 16.20 25.89 1.57
CA THR A 250 17.14 26.97 1.25
C THR A 250 16.56 28.03 0.32
N LEU A 251 15.39 27.77 -0.26
CA LEU A 251 14.73 28.67 -1.21
C LEU A 251 13.86 29.69 -0.47
N PRO A 252 13.56 30.85 -1.10
CA PRO A 252 12.68 31.85 -0.52
C PRO A 252 11.31 31.24 -0.14
N PRO A 253 10.78 31.54 1.07
CA PRO A 253 9.50 31.02 1.47
C PRO A 253 8.37 31.64 0.63
N SER A 254 7.32 30.86 0.38
CA SER A 254 6.11 31.33 -0.27
C SER A 254 4.88 30.66 0.35
N SER A 255 3.75 31.34 0.31
CA SER A 255 2.43 30.78 0.65
C SER A 255 1.58 30.52 -0.59
N ARG A 256 2.06 30.87 -1.79
CA ARG A 256 1.33 30.67 -3.04
C ARG A 256 1.59 29.29 -3.61
N GLU A 257 0.53 28.54 -3.88
CA GLU A 257 0.59 27.16 -4.38
C GLU A 257 1.39 27.04 -5.69
N ASP A 258 1.21 27.96 -6.63
CA ASP A 258 1.93 27.96 -7.91
C ASP A 258 3.45 28.12 -7.73
N THR A 259 3.87 29.00 -6.81
CA THR A 259 5.27 29.19 -6.43
C THR A 259 5.82 27.95 -5.73
N LEU A 260 5.05 27.38 -4.79
CA LEU A 260 5.42 26.18 -4.06
C LEU A 260 5.66 25.00 -5.00
N GLN A 261 4.75 24.76 -5.94
CA GLN A 261 4.86 23.70 -6.94
C GLN A 261 6.11 23.88 -7.81
N LYS A 262 6.35 25.07 -8.35
CA LYS A 262 7.57 25.37 -9.15
C LYS A 262 8.85 25.14 -8.35
N THR A 263 8.85 25.52 -7.08
CA THR A 263 9.99 25.37 -6.16
C THR A 263 10.31 23.90 -5.90
N VAL A 264 9.28 23.07 -5.70
CA VAL A 264 9.44 21.62 -5.53
C VAL A 264 9.98 20.98 -6.80
N ILE A 265 9.43 21.31 -7.98
CA ILE A 265 9.90 20.79 -9.28
C ILE A 265 11.37 21.13 -9.50
N MET A 266 11.75 22.40 -9.28
CA MET A 266 13.14 22.82 -9.41
C MET A 266 14.06 22.04 -8.46
N ALA A 267 13.67 21.87 -7.19
CA ALA A 267 14.44 21.10 -6.22
C ALA A 267 14.54 19.60 -6.57
N LEU A 268 13.54 19.04 -7.25
CA LEU A 268 13.56 17.67 -7.79
C LEU A 268 14.54 17.54 -8.97
N ASP A 269 14.48 18.47 -9.93
CA ASP A 269 15.34 18.47 -11.11
C ASP A 269 16.82 18.71 -10.77
N GLU A 270 17.11 19.31 -9.60
CA GLU A 270 18.47 19.52 -9.09
C GLU A 270 19.14 18.27 -8.50
N ILE A 271 18.40 17.18 -8.24
CA ILE A 271 19.01 15.97 -7.65
C ILE A 271 19.98 15.35 -8.66
N PRO A 272 21.30 15.27 -8.36
CA PRO A 272 22.23 14.69 -9.32
C PRO A 272 21.96 13.19 -9.51
N LEU A 273 22.05 12.70 -10.75
CA LEU A 273 21.88 11.28 -11.07
C LEU A 273 22.82 10.38 -10.24
N LEU A 274 24.06 10.82 -10.01
CA LEU A 274 25.01 10.11 -9.16
C LEU A 274 24.51 9.96 -7.72
N THR A 275 23.79 10.96 -7.20
CA THR A 275 23.17 10.92 -5.87
C THR A 275 22.03 9.92 -5.82
N MET A 276 21.14 9.90 -6.83
CA MET A 276 20.07 8.89 -6.94
C MET A 276 20.64 7.47 -6.99
N ARG A 277 21.68 7.23 -7.81
CA ARG A 277 22.38 5.93 -7.90
C ARG A 277 22.97 5.50 -6.55
N ARG A 278 23.55 6.44 -5.79
CA ARG A 278 24.07 6.18 -4.44
C ARG A 278 22.96 5.79 -3.46
N PHE A 279 21.80 6.46 -3.53
CA PHE A 279 20.65 6.11 -2.70
C PHE A 279 20.09 4.73 -3.03
N SER A 280 19.93 4.41 -4.32
CA SER A 280 19.52 3.08 -4.78
C SER A 280 20.50 2.00 -4.30
N THR A 281 21.81 2.22 -4.48
CA THR A 281 22.85 1.29 -3.97
C THR A 281 22.75 1.08 -2.46
N ARG A 282 22.43 2.14 -1.71
CA ARG A 282 22.24 2.04 -0.26
C ARG A 282 21.02 1.18 0.09
N ALA A 283 19.90 1.34 -0.60
CA ALA A 283 18.73 0.48 -0.41
C ALA A 283 19.06 -0.99 -0.70
N CYS A 284 19.80 -1.28 -1.78
CA CYS A 284 20.26 -2.65 -2.09
C CYS A 284 21.14 -3.24 -0.99
N ARG A 285 21.97 -2.43 -0.32
CA ARG A 285 22.78 -2.91 0.82
C ARG A 285 21.93 -3.27 2.05
N PHE A 286 20.86 -2.51 2.30
CA PHE A 286 19.89 -2.88 3.33
C PHE A 286 19.14 -4.17 2.96
N MET A 287 18.74 -4.32 1.68
CA MET A 287 18.15 -5.57 1.20
C MET A 287 19.09 -6.77 1.39
N ASP A 288 20.37 -6.64 1.03
CA ASP A 288 21.37 -7.71 1.24
C ASP A 288 21.55 -8.04 2.73
N ALA A 289 21.62 -7.02 3.60
CA ALA A 289 21.67 -7.22 5.05
C ALA A 289 20.46 -8.00 5.58
N TYR A 290 19.25 -7.64 5.16
CA TYR A 290 18.02 -8.33 5.57
C TYR A 290 17.94 -9.75 5.03
N ARG A 291 18.36 -10.00 3.78
CA ARG A 291 18.45 -11.36 3.22
C ARG A 291 19.42 -12.25 4.00
N ARG A 292 20.41 -11.66 4.67
CA ARG A 292 21.38 -12.34 5.53
C ARG A 292 20.94 -12.43 6.99
N GLY A 293 19.68 -12.14 7.29
CA GLY A 293 19.09 -12.29 8.63
C GLY A 293 19.37 -11.15 9.61
N LEU A 294 20.02 -10.06 9.18
CA LEU A 294 20.27 -8.92 10.06
C LEU A 294 18.96 -8.17 10.37
N ASN A 295 18.80 -7.68 11.59
CA ASN A 295 17.70 -6.77 11.92
C ASN A 295 18.00 -5.32 11.52
N GLY A 296 17.03 -4.41 11.63
CA GLY A 296 17.18 -3.00 11.23
C GLY A 296 18.35 -2.27 11.90
N ARG A 297 18.63 -2.54 13.18
CA ARG A 297 19.76 -1.91 13.90
C ARG A 297 21.09 -2.42 13.39
N GLN A 298 21.22 -3.74 13.22
CA GLN A 298 22.42 -4.39 12.68
C GLN A 298 22.68 -3.93 11.24
N ALA A 299 21.66 -3.96 10.38
CA ALA A 299 21.75 -3.52 8.99
C ALA A 299 22.22 -2.06 8.88
N ALA A 300 21.67 -1.16 9.70
CA ALA A 300 22.09 0.25 9.73
C ALA A 300 23.56 0.42 10.17
N TRP A 301 23.99 -0.35 11.18
CA TRP A 301 25.38 -0.33 11.64
C TRP A 301 26.34 -0.85 10.57
N VAL A 302 26.01 -1.98 9.93
CA VAL A 302 26.82 -2.57 8.86
C VAL A 302 26.91 -1.63 7.66
N ALA A 303 25.78 -1.08 7.20
CA ALA A 303 25.74 -0.14 6.09
C ALA A 303 26.60 1.12 6.34
N ARG A 304 26.72 1.53 7.61
CA ARG A 304 27.60 2.64 8.03
C ARG A 304 29.06 2.23 8.08
N LYS A 305 29.40 1.11 8.73
CA LYS A 305 30.78 0.65 8.93
C LYS A 305 31.44 0.25 7.61
N PHE A 306 30.70 -0.40 6.72
CA PHE A 306 31.20 -0.94 5.45
C PHE A 306 30.79 -0.08 4.24
N ARG A 307 30.65 1.23 4.43
CA ARG A 307 30.17 2.15 3.37
C ARG A 307 31.02 2.11 2.09
N GLY A 308 32.32 1.83 2.20
CA GLY A 308 33.27 1.68 1.09
C GLY A 308 33.33 0.27 0.47
N HIS A 309 32.74 -0.73 1.11
CA HIS A 309 32.75 -2.12 0.63
C HIS A 309 31.50 -2.41 -0.19
N ARG A 310 31.60 -3.27 -1.21
CA ARG A 310 30.47 -3.66 -2.05
C ARG A 310 29.62 -4.77 -1.44
N THR A 311 30.14 -5.50 -0.46
CA THR A 311 29.51 -6.67 0.17
C THR A 311 29.72 -6.65 1.69
N ILE A 312 28.82 -7.32 2.41
CA ILE A 312 28.96 -7.57 3.85
C ILE A 312 29.88 -8.79 4.02
N PRO A 313 31.02 -8.67 4.74
CA PRO A 313 31.92 -9.80 4.96
C PRO A 313 31.23 -10.94 5.72
N VAL A 314 31.43 -12.18 5.27
CA VAL A 314 30.82 -13.37 5.89
C VAL A 314 31.23 -13.54 7.35
N ALA A 315 32.50 -13.25 7.68
CA ALA A 315 33.02 -13.33 9.05
C ALA A 315 32.28 -12.42 10.03
N LEU A 316 31.68 -11.32 9.55
CA LEU A 316 30.89 -10.39 10.37
C LEU A 316 29.50 -10.96 10.70
N LEU A 317 28.88 -11.67 9.75
CA LEU A 317 27.59 -12.32 9.99
C LEU A 317 27.74 -13.38 11.08
N GLN A 318 28.78 -14.20 10.98
CA GLN A 318 29.13 -15.21 11.99
C GLN A 318 29.39 -14.60 13.38
N GLN A 319 29.82 -13.34 13.47
CA GLN A 319 29.97 -12.66 14.75
C GLN A 319 28.60 -12.34 15.38
N PHE A 320 27.64 -11.87 14.59
CA PHE A 320 26.29 -11.61 15.08
C PHE A 320 25.57 -12.89 15.49
N ASP A 321 25.77 -13.99 14.76
CA ASP A 321 25.19 -15.30 15.10
C ASP A 321 25.73 -15.80 16.45
N ARG A 322 27.05 -15.72 16.67
CA ARG A 322 27.68 -16.08 17.95
C ARG A 322 27.24 -15.20 19.12
N GLU A 323 27.02 -13.91 18.91
CA GLU A 323 26.54 -13.01 19.97
C GLU A 323 25.08 -13.29 20.35
N LEU A 324 24.26 -13.82 19.42
CA LEU A 324 22.88 -14.27 19.69
C LEU A 324 22.86 -15.57 20.50
N GLU A 325 23.72 -16.54 20.18
CA GLU A 325 23.85 -17.81 20.92
C GLU A 325 24.29 -17.63 22.38
N VAL A 326 25.03 -16.56 22.69
CA VAL A 326 25.49 -16.24 24.06
C VAL A 326 24.40 -15.54 24.89
N LEU A 327 23.34 -15.03 24.24
CA LEU A 327 22.25 -14.28 24.87
C LEU A 327 20.93 -15.08 24.99
N THR A 328 20.90 -16.31 24.51
CA THR A 328 19.77 -17.25 24.58
C THR A 328 20.05 -18.39 25.54
#